data_AF-S7PGR4-F1
#
_entry.id   AF-S7PGR4-F1
#
_cell.length_a   1.000
_cell.length_b   1.000
_cell.length_c   1.000
_cell.angle_alpha   90.00
_cell.angle_beta   90.00
_cell.angle_gamma   90.00
#
_symmetry.space_group_name_H-M   'P 1'
#
loop_
_entity.id
_entity.type
_entity.pdbx_description
1 polymer ?
#
loop_
_entity_poly.entity_id
_entity_poly.type
_entity_poly.pdbx_seq_one_letter_code
_entity_poly.pdbx_strand_id
1 'polypeptide(L)'
;MLFLQISLLAVLLAAGDNEDAFQEEISFKMIHSSSFYNHSWVKIRYSAWLGDLQTHGWDTNSGRIIFLRPWSKGNLGKEEIKELEEFFRAFSIEMPHELHRHASEWKFKWWNKSSGYVQTIQSVPGRQECSTQDSQ
;
A
#
# COMPACT_ATOMS: atom_id res chain seq x y z
N MET A 1 35.04 -36.83 0.90
CA MET A 1 34.22 -35.77 1.54
C MET A 1 34.62 -34.37 1.06
N LEU A 2 35.91 -34.05 0.89
CA LEU A 2 36.38 -32.73 0.41
C LEU A 2 35.92 -32.37 -1.02
N PHE A 3 35.89 -33.34 -1.95
CA PHE A 3 35.51 -33.11 -3.35
C PHE A 3 34.06 -32.63 -3.52
N LEU A 4 33.13 -33.13 -2.70
CA LEU A 4 31.73 -32.69 -2.74
C LEU A 4 31.57 -31.23 -2.29
N GLN A 5 32.36 -30.80 -1.31
CA GLN A 5 32.34 -29.41 -0.82
C GLN A 5 32.92 -28.44 -1.85
N ILE A 6 33.97 -28.86 -2.57
CA ILE A 6 34.56 -28.06 -3.65
C ILE A 6 33.58 -27.92 -4.81
N SER A 7 32.88 -29.00 -5.19
CA SER A 7 31.82 -28.93 -6.20
C SER A 7 30.65 -28.03 -5.78
N LEU A 8 30.25 -28.07 -4.50
CA LEU A 8 29.19 -27.21 -3.97
C LEU A 8 29.58 -25.73 -3.98
N LEU A 9 30.82 -25.41 -3.58
CA LEU A 9 31.38 -24.06 -3.63
C LEU A 9 31.53 -23.55 -5.07
N ALA A 10 31.94 -24.41 -6.01
CA ALA A 10 32.05 -24.06 -7.42
C ALA A 10 30.67 -23.73 -8.04
N VAL A 11 29.61 -24.45 -7.67
CA VAL A 11 28.25 -24.15 -8.12
C VAL A 11 27.74 -22.83 -7.51
N LEU A 12 28.02 -22.57 -6.23
CA LEU A 12 27.69 -21.31 -5.57
C LEU A 12 28.43 -20.10 -6.16
N LEU A 13 29.71 -20.26 -6.52
CA LEU A 13 30.53 -19.19 -7.10
C LEU A 13 30.23 -18.97 -8.59
N ALA A 14 29.97 -20.04 -9.35
CA ALA A 14 29.58 -19.93 -10.77
C ALA A 14 28.18 -19.34 -10.95
N ALA A 15 27.30 -19.45 -9.94
CA ALA A 15 26.02 -18.75 -9.91
C ALA A 15 26.18 -17.23 -9.65
N GLY A 16 27.38 -16.76 -9.28
CA GLY A 16 27.69 -15.36 -9.00
C GLY A 16 28.23 -14.56 -10.20
N ASP A 17 28.50 -15.20 -11.34
CA ASP A 17 29.09 -14.56 -12.54
C ASP A 17 28.04 -14.25 -13.63
N ASN A 18 26.76 -14.15 -13.24
CA ASN A 18 25.72 -13.61 -14.11
C ASN A 18 25.69 -12.08 -13.94
N GLU A 19 26.62 -11.41 -14.63
CA GLU A 19 26.67 -9.95 -14.84
C GLU A 19 25.46 -9.39 -15.64
N ASP A 20 24.36 -10.14 -15.75
CA ASP A 20 23.14 -9.73 -16.44
C ASP A 20 21.87 -10.27 -15.75
N ALA A 21 21.95 -10.50 -14.43
CA ALA A 21 20.74 -10.66 -13.63
C ALA A 21 20.06 -9.29 -13.56
N PHE A 22 18.99 -9.10 -14.33
CA PHE A 22 18.03 -8.01 -14.16
C PHE A 22 17.72 -7.88 -12.67
N GLN A 23 18.41 -6.97 -11.99
CA GLN A 23 18.24 -6.72 -10.59
C GLN A 23 16.95 -5.90 -10.51
N GLU A 24 15.81 -6.60 -10.52
CA GLU A 24 14.51 -5.97 -10.39
C GLU A 24 14.54 -5.21 -9.06
N GLU A 25 14.55 -3.88 -9.17
CA GLU A 25 14.70 -3.01 -8.02
C GLU A 25 13.55 -3.29 -7.05
N ILE A 26 13.87 -3.90 -5.91
CA ILE A 26 12.88 -4.24 -4.90
C ILE A 26 12.38 -2.92 -4.30
N SER A 27 11.20 -2.50 -4.74
CA SER A 27 10.57 -1.26 -4.29
C SER A 27 9.62 -1.51 -3.13
N PHE A 28 9.68 -0.63 -2.12
CA PHE A 28 8.68 -0.59 -1.06
C PHE A 28 7.57 0.39 -1.45
N LYS A 29 6.32 -0.09 -1.48
CA LYS A 29 5.15 0.67 -1.92
C LYS A 29 4.10 0.66 -0.82
N MET A 30 3.55 1.83 -0.51
CA MET A 30 2.36 1.95 0.32
C MET A 30 1.18 2.36 -0.55
N ILE A 31 0.08 1.65 -0.41
CA ILE A 31 -1.15 1.87 -1.17
C ILE A 31 -2.24 2.28 -0.19
N HIS A 32 -2.78 3.47 -0.41
CA HIS A 32 -4.01 3.96 0.19
C HIS A 32 -5.12 3.86 -0.85
N SER A 33 -6.29 3.37 -0.45
CA SER A 33 -7.48 3.29 -1.30
C SER A 33 -8.70 3.78 -0.54
N SER A 34 -9.33 4.83 -1.06
CA SER A 34 -10.58 5.36 -0.53
C SER A 34 -11.72 5.07 -1.49
N SER A 35 -12.83 4.57 -0.96
CA SER A 35 -14.09 4.30 -1.65
C SER A 35 -15.21 5.16 -1.04
N PHE A 36 -15.76 6.08 -1.83
CA PHE A 36 -16.80 7.01 -1.39
C PHE A 36 -18.18 6.51 -1.81
N TYR A 37 -19.01 6.04 -0.88
CA TYR A 37 -20.34 5.50 -1.21
C TYR A 37 -21.43 6.58 -1.22
N ASN A 38 -21.27 7.57 -0.34
CA ASN A 38 -22.10 8.77 -0.23
C ASN A 38 -21.33 9.81 0.63
N HIS A 39 -21.97 10.96 0.92
CA HIS A 39 -21.33 12.06 1.64
C HIS A 39 -20.86 11.73 3.07
N SER A 40 -21.47 10.75 3.73
CA SER A 40 -21.14 10.38 5.12
C SER A 40 -20.42 9.04 5.24
N TRP A 41 -20.33 8.26 4.16
CA TRP A 41 -19.75 6.93 4.19
C TRP A 41 -18.60 6.78 3.20
N VAL A 42 -17.40 6.68 3.77
CA VAL A 42 -16.16 6.41 3.06
C VAL A 42 -15.51 5.17 3.66
N LYS A 43 -15.10 4.24 2.81
CA LYS A 43 -14.31 3.07 3.21
C LYS A 43 -12.87 3.28 2.77
N ILE A 44 -11.96 3.14 3.72
CA ILE A 44 -10.53 3.35 3.51
C ILE A 44 -9.80 2.05 3.77
N ARG A 45 -8.81 1.77 2.92
CA ARG A 45 -7.89 0.64 3.07
C ARG A 45 -6.46 1.13 2.93
N TYR A 46 -5.57 0.54 3.74
CA TYR A 46 -4.13 0.70 3.61
C TYR A 46 -3.48 -0.67 3.46
N SER A 47 -2.45 -0.71 2.62
CA SER A 47 -1.57 -1.86 2.48
C SER A 47 -0.15 -1.40 2.16
N ALA A 48 0.84 -2.19 2.55
CA ALA A 48 2.21 -1.97 2.10
C ALA A 48 2.80 -3.25 1.52
N TRP A 49 3.62 -3.07 0.49
CA TRP A 49 4.14 -4.10 -0.39
C TRP A 49 5.64 -3.91 -0.56
N LEU A 50 6.38 -5.02 -0.60
CA LEU A 50 7.80 -5.06 -0.93
C LEU A 50 7.95 -5.90 -2.20
N GLY A 51 8.19 -5.25 -3.33
CA GLY A 51 7.91 -5.86 -4.64
C GLY A 51 6.44 -6.27 -4.73
N ASP A 52 6.19 -7.53 -5.12
CA ASP A 52 4.84 -8.11 -5.20
C ASP A 52 4.37 -8.74 -3.88
N LEU A 53 5.17 -8.66 -2.82
CA LEU A 53 4.86 -9.26 -1.53
C LEU A 53 4.19 -8.27 -0.60
N GLN A 54 2.92 -8.48 -0.27
CA GLN A 54 2.27 -7.72 0.80
C GLN A 54 2.94 -8.02 2.15
N THR A 55 3.36 -6.94 2.82
CA THR A 55 4.05 -6.98 4.13
C THR A 55 3.19 -6.40 5.24
N HIS A 56 2.37 -5.40 4.93
CA HIS A 56 1.52 -4.75 5.91
C HIS A 56 0.06 -4.69 5.44
N GLY A 57 -0.84 -4.88 6.40
CA GLY A 57 -2.26 -4.57 6.30
C GLY A 57 -2.66 -3.55 7.36
N TRP A 58 -3.95 -3.22 7.37
CA TRP A 58 -4.52 -2.26 8.29
C TRP A 58 -5.85 -2.79 8.84
N ASP A 59 -5.96 -2.81 10.17
CA ASP A 59 -7.21 -3.08 10.85
C ASP A 59 -8.03 -1.79 10.90
N THR A 60 -9.10 -1.74 10.11
CA THR A 60 -9.99 -0.57 10.04
C THR A 60 -10.75 -0.30 11.33
N ASN A 61 -10.95 -1.32 12.17
CA ASN A 61 -11.71 -1.18 13.42
C ASN A 61 -10.82 -0.64 14.53
N SER A 62 -9.61 -1.19 14.68
CA SER A 62 -8.69 -0.75 15.74
C SER A 62 -7.79 0.41 15.30
N GLY A 63 -7.70 0.70 14.00
CA GLY A 63 -6.78 1.70 13.44
C GLY A 63 -5.32 1.31 13.66
N ARG A 64 -5.00 0.02 13.52
CA ARG A 64 -3.67 -0.54 13.79
C ARG A 64 -3.06 -1.20 12.57
N ILE A 65 -1.73 -1.18 12.54
CA ILE A 65 -0.96 -1.87 11.51
C ILE A 65 -0.97 -3.37 11.79
N ILE A 66 -1.26 -4.15 10.76
CA ILE A 66 -1.16 -5.61 10.80
C ILE A 66 0.13 -6.00 10.08
N PHE A 67 1.09 -6.58 10.81
CA PHE A 67 2.31 -7.15 10.23
C PHE A 67 2.01 -8.54 9.68
N LEU A 68 2.06 -8.70 8.34
CA LEU A 68 1.69 -9.95 7.67
C LEU A 68 2.85 -10.94 7.57
N ARG A 69 4.10 -10.49 7.72
CA ARG A 69 5.29 -11.35 7.77
C ARG A 69 6.04 -11.14 9.09
N PRO A 70 6.74 -12.17 9.61
CA PRO A 70 7.50 -12.07 10.86
C PRO A 70 8.53 -10.93 10.89
N TRP A 71 9.07 -10.58 9.72
CA TRP A 71 10.07 -9.54 9.53
C TRP A 71 9.48 -8.19 9.08
N SER A 72 8.16 -8.09 8.82
CA SER A 72 7.56 -6.87 8.25
C SER A 72 7.71 -5.65 9.15
N LYS A 73 7.69 -5.84 10.47
CA LYS A 73 7.96 -4.78 11.44
C LYS A 73 9.35 -4.14 11.26
N GLY A 74 10.32 -4.91 10.76
CA GLY A 74 11.71 -4.49 10.68
C GLY A 74 12.24 -4.06 12.04
N ASN A 75 12.93 -2.92 12.05
CA ASN A 75 13.56 -2.35 13.25
C ASN A 75 12.69 -1.28 13.93
N LEU A 76 11.43 -1.09 13.52
CA LEU A 76 10.57 -0.05 14.06
C LEU A 76 10.29 -0.26 15.56
N GLY A 77 10.54 0.78 16.33
CA GLY A 77 10.21 0.89 17.74
C GLY A 77 8.70 0.94 17.97
N LYS A 78 8.30 0.73 19.23
CA LYS A 78 6.88 0.80 19.61
C LYS A 78 6.30 2.21 19.42
N GLU A 79 7.08 3.25 19.73
CA GLU A 79 6.61 4.63 19.57
C GLU A 79 6.49 5.02 18.09
N GLU A 80 7.47 4.66 17.25
CA GLU A 80 7.41 4.92 15.81
C GLU A 80 6.18 4.25 15.16
N ILE A 81 5.86 3.01 15.57
CA ILE A 81 4.65 2.31 15.09
C ILE A 81 3.40 3.07 15.53
N LYS A 82 3.35 3.51 16.78
CA LYS A 82 2.21 4.23 17.33
C LYS A 82 2.02 5.58 16.62
N GLU A 83 3.08 6.35 16.42
CA GLU A 83 3.04 7.61 15.65
C GLU A 83 2.50 7.39 14.24
N LEU A 84 2.96 6.32 13.58
CA LEU A 84 2.48 5.96 12.25
C LEU A 84 0.99 5.57 12.24
N GLU A 85 0.54 4.82 13.25
CA GLU A 85 -0.88 4.48 13.43
C GLU A 85 -1.74 5.72 13.70
N GLU A 86 -1.26 6.66 14.50
CA GLU A 86 -1.93 7.93 14.78
C GLU A 86 -2.03 8.79 13.52
N PHE A 87 -0.95 8.88 12.74
CA PHE A 87 -0.93 9.58 11.46
C PHE A 87 -1.96 9.02 10.49
N PHE A 88 -1.96 7.70 10.23
CA PHE A 88 -2.91 7.10 9.27
C PHE A 88 -4.35 7.21 9.74
N ARG A 89 -4.59 7.13 11.05
CA ARG A 89 -5.93 7.34 11.62
C ARG A 89 -6.42 8.78 11.41
N ALA A 90 -5.58 9.78 11.69
CA ALA A 90 -5.93 11.18 11.44
C ALA A 90 -6.17 11.43 9.94
N PHE A 91 -5.24 10.96 9.10
CA PHE A 91 -5.35 11.08 7.64
C PHE A 91 -6.61 10.42 7.08
N SER A 92 -7.02 9.27 7.63
CA SER A 92 -8.28 8.59 7.26
C SER A 92 -9.53 9.42 7.53
N ILE A 93 -9.47 10.33 8.50
CA ILE A 93 -10.60 11.18 8.90
C ILE A 93 -10.56 12.50 8.11
N GLU A 94 -9.38 13.11 8.00
CA GLU A 94 -9.21 14.44 7.43
C GLU A 94 -9.27 14.44 5.90
N MET A 95 -8.62 13.48 5.24
CA MET A 95 -8.53 13.46 3.78
C MET A 95 -9.89 13.35 3.09
N PRO A 96 -10.82 12.48 3.53
CA PRO A 96 -12.15 12.45 2.94
C PRO A 96 -12.88 13.79 3.05
N HIS A 97 -12.77 14.49 4.18
CA HIS A 97 -13.41 15.79 4.37
C HIS A 97 -12.86 16.83 3.41
N GLU A 98 -11.54 16.86 3.24
CA GLU A 98 -10.87 17.80 2.35
C GLU A 98 -11.22 17.53 0.88
N LEU A 99 -11.25 16.25 0.48
CA LEU A 99 -11.71 15.84 -0.84
C LEU A 99 -13.17 16.23 -1.09
N HIS A 100 -14.06 16.06 -0.10
CA HIS A 100 -15.46 16.50 -0.22
C HIS A 100 -15.57 18.01 -0.43
N ARG A 101 -14.79 18.79 0.34
CA ARG A 101 -14.78 20.25 0.24
C ARG A 101 -14.39 20.70 -1.17
N HIS A 102 -13.28 20.19 -1.68
CA HIS A 102 -12.81 20.55 -3.03
C HIS A 102 -13.71 20.01 -4.15
N ALA A 103 -14.22 18.78 -4.04
CA ALA A 103 -15.16 18.25 -5.02
C ALA A 103 -16.44 19.10 -5.13
N SER A 104 -16.90 19.65 -4.01
CA SER A 104 -18.04 20.57 -3.94
C SER A 104 -17.73 21.92 -4.60
N GLU A 105 -16.54 22.48 -4.34
CA GLU A 105 -16.06 23.72 -4.97
C GLU A 105 -15.96 23.59 -6.49
N TRP A 106 -15.42 22.46 -6.97
CA TRP A 106 -15.23 22.18 -8.39
C TRP A 106 -16.51 21.73 -9.11
N LYS A 107 -17.65 21.67 -8.41
CA LYS A 107 -18.96 21.28 -8.95
C LYS A 107 -18.91 19.99 -9.76
N PHE A 108 -18.16 18.99 -9.30
CA PHE A 108 -18.14 17.69 -9.97
C PHE A 108 -19.57 17.12 -10.00
N LYS A 109 -20.20 17.17 -11.19
CA LYS A 109 -21.64 16.90 -11.39
C LYS A 109 -22.04 15.48 -10.96
N TRP A 110 -21.07 14.57 -10.94
CA TRP A 110 -21.23 13.17 -10.55
C TRP A 110 -21.13 12.97 -9.02
N TRP A 111 -20.44 13.83 -8.29
CA TRP A 111 -20.27 13.76 -6.82
C TRP A 111 -21.58 13.96 -6.05
N ASN A 112 -22.42 14.88 -6.53
CA ASN A 112 -23.75 15.12 -5.95
C ASN A 112 -24.77 14.01 -6.28
N LYS A 113 -24.44 13.09 -7.19
CA LYS A 113 -25.35 12.03 -7.67
C LYS A 113 -24.92 10.62 -7.27
N SER A 114 -23.69 10.46 -6.78
CA SER A 114 -23.10 9.17 -6.38
C SER A 114 -23.56 8.70 -5.00
N SER A 115 -24.88 8.68 -4.75
CA SER A 115 -25.44 7.64 -3.91
C SER A 115 -25.37 6.34 -4.70
N GLY A 116 -24.22 5.64 -4.66
CA GLY A 116 -24.08 4.30 -5.25
C GLY A 116 -22.90 4.00 -6.17
N TYR A 117 -21.91 4.89 -6.32
CA TYR A 117 -20.69 4.58 -7.11
C TYR A 117 -19.48 4.41 -6.21
N VAL A 118 -18.76 3.29 -6.31
CA VAL A 118 -17.51 3.06 -5.57
C VAL A 118 -16.34 3.71 -6.32
N GLN A 119 -16.03 4.96 -5.98
CA GLN A 119 -14.84 5.62 -6.55
C GLN A 119 -13.60 5.19 -5.78
N THR A 120 -12.70 4.43 -6.40
CA THR A 120 -11.41 4.04 -5.78
C THR A 120 -10.31 5.00 -6.23
N ILE A 121 -9.80 5.82 -5.30
CA ILE A 121 -8.61 6.64 -5.56
C ILE A 121 -7.38 5.87 -5.08
N GLN A 122 -6.48 5.50 -5.99
CA GLN A 122 -5.17 4.93 -5.67
C GLN A 122 -4.08 5.97 -5.96
N SER A 123 -3.28 6.32 -4.96
CA SER A 123 -2.07 7.10 -5.16
C SER A 123 -0.90 6.15 -5.41
N VAL A 124 -0.49 5.97 -6.67
CA VAL A 124 0.75 5.25 -7.03
C VAL A 124 1.85 6.29 -7.28
N PRO A 125 3.06 6.13 -6.71
CA PRO A 125 4.18 7.03 -7.01
C PRO A 125 4.49 7.02 -8.51
N GLY A 126 4.52 8.19 -9.15
CA GLY A 126 4.90 8.35 -10.56
C GLY A 126 3.76 8.28 -11.59
N ARG A 127 2.52 7.93 -11.19
CA ARG A 127 1.35 8.04 -12.08
C ARG A 127 0.05 8.06 -11.25
N GLN A 128 -0.71 9.17 -11.33
CA GLN A 128 -2.08 9.20 -10.85
C GLN A 128 -2.99 8.56 -11.92
N GLU A 129 -3.37 7.30 -11.74
CA GLU A 129 -4.42 6.67 -12.54
C GLU A 129 -5.72 6.65 -11.71
N CYS A 130 -6.71 7.42 -12.16
CA CYS A 130 -8.06 7.37 -11.61
C CYS A 130 -8.84 6.32 -12.40
N SER A 131 -9.05 5.12 -11.83
CA SER A 131 -9.88 4.10 -12.44
C SER A 131 -11.26 4.07 -11.76
N THR A 132 -12.30 4.09 -12.59
CA THR A 132 -13.69 3.86 -12.15
C THR A 132 -14.00 2.40 -12.45
N GLN A 133 -14.31 1.61 -11.42
CA GLN A 133 -14.81 0.25 -11.60
C GLN A 133 -16.27 0.22 -11.17
N ASP A 134 -17.13 -0.20 -12.09
CA ASP A 134 -18.53 -0.50 -11.81
C ASP A 134 -18.61 -1.78 -10.99
N SER A 135 -19.25 -1.73 -9.82
CA SER A 135 -19.63 -2.95 -9.09
C SER A 135 -20.90 -3.52 -9.72
N GLN A 136 -20.84 -4.77 -10.19
CA GLN A 136 -22.04 -5.60 -10.41
C GLN A 136 -22.82 -5.82 -9.12
#